data_AF-A0A6G3S2T6-F1
#
_entry.id   AF-A0A6G3S2T6-F1
#
_cell.length_a   1.000
_cell.length_b   1.000
_cell.length_c   1.000
_cell.angle_alpha   90.00
_cell.angle_beta   90.00
_cell.angle_gamma   90.00
#
_symmetry.space_group_name_H-M   'P 1'
#
loop_
_entity.id
_entity.type
_entity.pdbx_description
1 polymer ?
#
loop_
_entity_poly.entity_id
_entity_poly.type
_entity_poly.pdbx_seq_one_letter_code
_entity_poly.pdbx_strand_id
1 'polypeptide(L)'
;MPTPPVGPAHDGSFPADCAHTHLFAGARVLIQGLPDPAAFAAAPAPVGLALRLSDGVTVPAELLVADRGDVVLTVAAHTTAAGTPIGERAWQVRDIRVADDDAVEMSVGGRQDAGFPAR
;
A
#
# COMPACT_ATOMS: atom_id res chain seq x y z
N MET A 1 12.13 3.65 25.47
CA MET A 1 11.93 2.39 24.71
C MET A 1 12.43 2.64 23.29
N PRO A 2 13.36 1.83 22.76
CA PRO A 2 13.82 1.99 21.39
C PRO A 2 12.73 1.53 20.41
N THR A 3 12.44 2.35 19.42
CA THR A 3 11.53 2.10 18.29
C THR A 3 11.95 0.85 17.52
N PRO A 4 11.01 0.02 17.04
CA PRO A 4 11.34 -1.11 16.17
C PRO A 4 11.95 -0.60 14.85
N PRO A 5 12.85 -1.38 14.22
CA PRO A 5 13.49 -1.00 12.98
C PRO A 5 12.42 -0.89 11.89
N VAL A 6 12.22 0.32 11.37
CA VAL A 6 11.61 0.49 10.05
C VAL A 6 12.48 -0.31 9.08
N GLY A 7 11.87 -1.17 8.25
CA GLY A 7 12.57 -1.91 7.20
C GLY A 7 13.41 -0.97 6.32
N PRO A 8 14.34 -1.49 5.49
CA PRO A 8 15.21 -0.65 4.69
C PRO A 8 14.36 0.38 3.95
N ALA A 9 14.52 1.65 4.33
CA ALA A 9 13.90 2.76 3.65
C ALA A 9 14.45 2.73 2.23
N HIS A 10 13.68 2.17 1.30
CA HIS A 10 13.93 2.35 -0.11
C HIS A 10 13.88 3.87 -0.34
N ASP A 11 15.00 4.41 -0.79
CA ASP A 11 15.15 5.81 -1.17
C ASP A 11 14.03 6.13 -2.20
N GLY A 12 13.00 6.83 -1.74
CA GLY A 12 11.80 7.13 -2.53
C GLY A 12 10.62 6.18 -2.27
N SER A 13 9.67 6.64 -1.45
CA SER A 13 8.30 6.11 -1.53
C SER A 13 7.55 6.81 -2.66
N PHE A 14 6.87 6.05 -3.51
CA PHE A 14 6.05 6.66 -4.56
C PHE A 14 4.76 7.21 -3.96
N PRO A 15 4.32 8.41 -4.38
CA PRO A 15 3.03 8.94 -3.96
C PRO A 15 1.93 7.98 -4.40
N ALA A 16 0.99 7.73 -3.50
CA ALA A 16 -0.20 6.96 -3.81
C ALA A 16 -1.44 7.61 -3.19
N ASP A 17 -2.54 7.71 -3.91
CA ASP A 17 -3.79 8.29 -3.40
C ASP A 17 -4.86 7.21 -3.24
N CYS A 18 -5.61 7.29 -2.13
CA CYS A 18 -6.83 6.54 -1.91
C CYS A 18 -8.00 7.52 -1.78
N ALA A 19 -9.05 7.29 -2.56
CA ALA A 19 -10.27 8.11 -2.54
C ALA A 19 -11.11 7.96 -1.25
N HIS A 20 -10.63 7.20 -0.27
CA HIS A 20 -11.31 6.92 0.99
C HIS A 20 -10.45 7.28 2.19
N THR A 21 -11.11 7.48 3.34
CA THR A 21 -10.44 7.78 4.62
C THR A 21 -9.76 6.56 5.26
N HIS A 22 -10.00 5.36 4.72
CA HIS A 22 -9.40 4.12 5.16
C HIS A 22 -9.49 3.08 4.02
N LEU A 23 -8.65 2.05 4.10
CA LEU A 23 -8.71 0.94 3.17
C LEU A 23 -9.72 -0.12 3.60
N PHE A 24 -10.37 -0.72 2.60
CA PHE A 24 -11.31 -1.81 2.73
C PHE A 24 -11.24 -2.69 1.48
N ALA A 25 -11.85 -3.87 1.51
CA ALA A 25 -11.90 -4.75 0.34
C ALA A 25 -12.70 -4.09 -0.79
N GLY A 26 -12.05 -3.88 -1.94
CA GLY A 26 -12.56 -3.15 -3.09
C GLY A 26 -12.10 -1.69 -3.16
N ALA A 27 -11.40 -1.18 -2.14
CA ALA A 27 -10.79 0.14 -2.20
C ALA A 27 -9.73 0.19 -3.31
N ARG A 28 -9.57 1.37 -3.92
CA ARG A 28 -8.63 1.60 -5.00
C ARG A 28 -7.52 2.52 -4.53
N VAL A 29 -6.30 2.20 -4.94
CA VAL A 29 -5.09 2.98 -4.67
C VAL A 29 -4.48 3.35 -6.00
N LEU A 30 -4.21 4.63 -6.22
CA LEU A 30 -3.58 5.15 -7.43
C LEU A 30 -2.13 5.49 -7.10
N ILE A 31 -1.19 4.72 -7.64
CA ILE A 31 0.25 4.96 -7.49
C ILE A 31 0.70 5.90 -8.62
N GLN A 32 1.47 6.93 -8.28
CA GLN A 32 1.92 7.96 -9.20
C GLN A 32 3.45 8.05 -9.24
N GLY A 33 3.98 8.54 -10.36
CA GLY A 33 5.40 8.82 -10.52
C GLY A 33 6.28 7.57 -10.66
N LEU A 34 5.67 6.41 -10.97
CA LEU A 34 6.43 5.22 -11.35
C LEU A 34 7.14 5.48 -12.67
N PRO A 35 8.40 5.05 -12.83
CA PRO A 35 9.15 5.30 -14.07
C PRO A 35 8.62 4.52 -15.28
N ASP A 36 7.97 3.38 -15.06
CA ASP A 36 7.31 2.58 -16.10
C ASP A 36 6.04 1.91 -15.53
N PRO A 37 4.88 2.60 -15.60
CA PRO A 37 3.61 2.09 -15.08
C PRO A 37 3.16 0.79 -15.73
N ALA A 38 3.44 0.63 -17.03
CA ALA A 38 3.02 -0.54 -17.79
C ALA A 38 3.81 -1.79 -17.41
N ALA A 39 5.13 -1.65 -17.26
CA ALA A 39 5.97 -2.73 -16.77
C ALA A 39 5.59 -3.12 -15.34
N PHE A 40 5.33 -2.15 -14.47
CA PHE A 40 4.91 -2.41 -13.09
C PHE A 40 3.55 -3.12 -13.02
N ALA A 41 2.58 -2.74 -13.84
CA ALA A 41 1.28 -3.42 -13.88
C ALA A 41 1.39 -4.87 -14.39
N ALA A 42 2.29 -5.13 -15.36
CA ALA A 42 2.52 -6.47 -15.90
C ALA A 42 3.33 -7.38 -14.96
N ALA A 43 4.30 -6.79 -14.25
CA ALA A 43 5.20 -7.49 -13.33
C ALA A 43 5.46 -6.59 -12.11
N PRO A 44 4.56 -6.62 -11.11
CA PRO A 44 4.71 -5.79 -9.91
C PRO A 44 5.97 -6.19 -9.16
N ALA A 45 6.66 -5.19 -8.63
CA ALA A 45 7.85 -5.36 -7.80
C ALA A 45 7.60 -4.75 -6.41
N PRO A 46 8.32 -5.22 -5.37
CA PRO A 46 8.23 -4.62 -4.05
C PRO A 46 8.59 -3.13 -4.08
N VAL A 47 7.76 -2.29 -3.46
CA VAL A 47 7.95 -0.83 -3.52
C VAL A 47 7.33 -0.12 -2.31
N GLY A 48 8.00 0.91 -1.80
CA GLY A 48 7.47 1.79 -0.76
C GLY A 48 6.48 2.80 -1.35
N LEU A 49 5.39 3.05 -0.64
CA LEU A 49 4.30 3.95 -1.04
C LEU A 49 4.00 4.96 0.07
N ALA A 50 3.81 6.22 -0.31
CA ALA A 50 3.29 7.25 0.56
C ALA A 50 1.78 7.38 0.31
N LEU A 51 0.99 6.55 1.00
CA LEU A 51 -0.45 6.45 0.80
C LEU A 51 -1.17 7.64 1.44
N ARG A 52 -1.65 8.56 0.62
CA ARG A 52 -2.51 9.66 1.02
C ARG A 52 -3.97 9.24 1.00
N LEU A 53 -4.61 9.31 2.16
CA LEU A 53 -6.03 9.06 2.34
C LEU A 53 -6.84 10.33 2.04
N SER A 54 -8.12 10.18 1.71
CA SER A 54 -8.99 11.32 1.37
C SER A 54 -9.22 12.30 2.52
N ASP A 55 -8.91 11.91 3.77
CA ASP A 55 -8.94 12.80 4.93
C ASP A 55 -7.66 13.64 5.08
N GLY A 56 -6.71 13.47 4.16
CA GLY A 56 -5.45 14.22 4.11
C GLY A 56 -4.30 13.57 4.88
N VAL A 57 -4.52 12.43 5.53
CA VAL A 57 -3.45 11.70 6.23
C VAL A 57 -2.60 10.93 5.22
N THR A 58 -1.28 11.13 5.27
CA THR A 58 -0.33 10.32 4.52
C THR A 58 0.25 9.23 5.42
N VAL A 59 0.15 7.99 4.97
CA VAL A 59 0.54 6.80 5.71
C VAL A 59 1.62 6.06 4.93
N PRO A 60 2.72 5.65 5.58
CA PRO A 60 3.67 4.73 4.97
C PRO A 60 2.99 3.40 4.65
N ALA A 61 3.10 2.97 3.41
CA ALA A 61 2.63 1.68 2.95
C ALA A 61 3.74 1.00 2.14
N GLU A 62 3.72 -0.32 2.05
CA GLU A 62 4.68 -1.08 1.27
C GLU A 62 3.95 -2.13 0.47
N LEU A 63 4.24 -2.18 -0.83
CA LEU A 63 3.82 -3.28 -1.67
C LEU A 63 4.86 -4.39 -1.56
N LEU A 64 4.41 -5.57 -1.18
CA LEU A 64 5.19 -6.79 -1.11
C LEU A 64 4.70 -7.73 -2.21
N VAL A 65 5.64 -8.39 -2.88
CA VAL A 65 5.34 -9.39 -3.91
C VAL A 65 5.97 -10.69 -3.46
N ALA A 66 5.14 -11.71 -3.21
CA ALA A 66 5.61 -13.04 -2.85
C ALA A 66 6.11 -13.81 -4.07
N ASP A 67 6.96 -14.82 -3.87
CA ASP A 67 7.52 -15.65 -4.95
C ASP A 67 6.48 -16.32 -5.86
N ARG A 68 5.25 -16.49 -5.36
CA ARG A 68 4.13 -17.07 -6.10
C ARG A 68 3.40 -16.05 -7.00
N GLY A 69 3.78 -14.78 -6.94
CA GLY A 69 3.10 -13.66 -7.60
C GLY A 69 1.94 -13.07 -6.78
N ASP A 70 1.72 -13.53 -5.55
CA ASP A 70 0.76 -12.91 -4.63
C ASP A 70 1.27 -11.54 -4.20
N VAL A 71 0.48 -10.49 -4.45
CA VAL A 71 0.81 -9.12 -4.10
C VAL A 71 0.04 -8.70 -2.84
N VAL A 72 0.75 -8.12 -1.88
CA VAL A 72 0.20 -7.67 -0.60
C VAL A 72 0.61 -6.23 -0.34
N LEU A 73 -0.35 -5.38 -0.02
CA LEU A 73 -0.12 -4.02 0.45
C LEU A 73 -0.13 -4.02 1.98
N THR A 74 1.00 -3.74 2.60
CA THR A 74 1.08 -3.45 4.04
C THR A 74 0.93 -1.96 4.27
N VAL A 75 0.23 -1.59 5.32
CA VAL A 75 -0.08 -0.20 5.66
C VAL A 75 0.21 -0.02 7.12
N ALA A 76 1.12 0.88 7.43
CA ALA A 76 1.54 1.15 8.79
C ALA A 76 0.36 1.60 9.66
N ALA A 77 0.50 1.37 10.97
CA ALA A 77 -0.43 1.93 11.94
C ALA A 77 -0.47 3.45 11.81
N HIS A 78 -1.66 4.03 11.76
CA HIS A 78 -1.87 5.46 11.59
C HIS A 78 -3.10 5.93 12.35
N THR A 79 -3.18 7.24 12.53
CA THR A 79 -4.36 7.88 13.11
C THR A 79 -5.02 8.71 12.01
N THR A 80 -6.31 8.48 11.80
CA THR A 80 -7.11 9.28 10.85
C THR A 80 -7.18 10.75 11.29
N ALA A 81 -7.57 11.65 10.40
CA ALA A 81 -7.74 13.07 10.73
C ALA A 81 -8.77 13.29 11.86
N ALA A 82 -9.73 12.37 12.01
CA ALA A 82 -10.71 12.37 13.09
C ALA A 82 -10.16 11.86 14.44
N GLY A 83 -8.88 11.52 14.53
CA GLY A 83 -8.26 11.00 15.75
C GLY A 83 -8.50 9.51 16.02
N THR A 84 -9.06 8.77 15.06
CA THR A 84 -9.29 7.32 15.24
C THR A 84 -8.00 6.55 14.96
N PRO A 85 -7.47 5.78 15.93
CA PRO A 85 -6.29 4.95 15.72
C PRO A 85 -6.63 3.70 14.91
N ILE A 86 -5.83 3.44 13.90
CA ILE A 86 -5.91 2.25 13.05
C ILE A 86 -4.57 1.53 13.18
N GLY A 87 -4.61 0.29 13.68
CA GLY A 87 -3.42 -0.56 13.74
C GLY A 87 -2.91 -0.93 12.34
N GLU A 88 -1.69 -1.47 12.29
CA GLU A 88 -1.11 -1.98 11.04
C GLU A 88 -2.03 -3.01 10.39
N ARG A 89 -2.14 -2.94 9.06
CA ARG A 89 -2.99 -3.83 8.27
C ARG A 89 -2.29 -4.22 6.98
N ALA A 90 -2.42 -5.50 6.65
CA ALA A 90 -2.04 -6.03 5.35
C ALA A 90 -3.30 -6.32 4.53
N TRP A 91 -3.20 -6.09 3.23
CA TRP A 91 -4.29 -6.30 2.28
C TRP A 91 -3.80 -7.02 1.05
N GLN A 92 -4.51 -8.06 0.62
CA GLN A 92 -4.20 -8.70 -0.64
C GLN A 92 -4.56 -7.76 -1.78
N VAL A 93 -3.72 -7.67 -2.80
CA VAL A 93 -4.01 -6.93 -4.01
C VAL A 93 -4.68 -7.87 -5.00
N ARG A 94 -5.82 -7.46 -5.55
CA ARG A 94 -6.63 -8.29 -6.47
C ARG A 94 -6.33 -8.01 -7.92
N ASP A 95 -6.05 -6.75 -8.23
CA ASP A 95 -5.88 -6.28 -9.59
C ASP A 95 -4.92 -5.09 -9.59
N ILE A 96 -4.08 -5.03 -10.61
CA ILE A 96 -3.14 -3.94 -10.86
C ILE A 96 -3.25 -3.64 -12.34
N ARG A 97 -3.52 -2.37 -12.67
CA ARG A 97 -3.69 -1.93 -14.04
C ARG A 97 -3.18 -0.52 -14.22
N VAL A 98 -2.73 -0.20 -15.42
CA VAL A 98 -2.38 1.16 -15.80
C VAL A 98 -3.66 1.99 -15.86
N ALA A 99 -3.68 3.13 -15.18
CA ALA A 99 -4.71 4.13 -15.26
C ALA A 99 -4.34 5.17 -16.33
N ASP A 100 -5.33 5.96 -16.75
CA ASP A 100 -5.06 7.16 -17.54
C ASP A 100 -4.16 8.12 -16.73
N ASP A 101 -3.17 8.77 -17.39
CA ASP A 101 -2.19 9.69 -16.79
C ASP A 101 -0.91 9.07 -16.17
N ASP A 102 -0.39 7.97 -16.74
CA ASP A 102 0.89 7.36 -16.31
C ASP A 102 0.87 6.90 -14.83
N ALA A 103 -0.32 6.65 -14.30
CA ALA A 103 -0.54 6.14 -12.96
C ALA A 103 -0.87 4.64 -13.00
N VAL A 104 -0.68 3.95 -11.87
CA VAL A 104 -1.10 2.56 -11.70
C VAL A 104 -2.25 2.52 -10.71
N GLU A 105 -3.40 2.03 -11.14
CA GLU A 105 -4.52 1.73 -10.24
C GLU A 105 -4.39 0.31 -9.71
N MET A 106 -4.49 0.18 -8.39
CA MET A 106 -4.46 -1.06 -7.67
C MET A 106 -5.78 -1.26 -6.92
N SER A 107 -6.42 -2.42 -7.11
CA SER A 107 -7.60 -2.81 -6.36
C SER A 107 -7.24 -3.67 -5.17
N VAL A 108 -7.62 -3.21 -4.00
CA VAL A 108 -7.38 -3.89 -2.72
C VAL A 108 -8.46 -4.96 -2.51
N GLY A 109 -8.05 -6.10 -1.99
CA GLY A 109 -8.85 -7.29 -1.76
C GLY A 109 -9.11 -7.57 -0.29
N GLY A 110 -9.15 -8.87 0.06
CA GLY A 110 -9.38 -9.29 1.43
C GLY A 110 -8.24 -8.82 2.34
N ARG A 111 -8.61 -8.34 3.53
CA ARG A 111 -7.63 -8.09 4.60
C ARG A 111 -6.87 -9.38 4.85
N GLN A 112 -5.56 -9.32 4.74
CA GLN A 112 -4.71 -10.36 5.30
C GLN A 112 -4.66 -10.03 6.78
N ASP A 113 -5.29 -10.87 7.60
CA ASP A 113 -4.92 -10.84 9.01
C ASP A 113 -3.42 -11.10 9.01
N ALA A 114 -2.64 -10.19 9.60
CA ALA A 114 -1.21 -10.40 9.79
C ALA A 114 -1.06 -11.49 10.86
N GLY A 115 -1.47 -12.71 10.52
CA GLY A 115 -1.13 -13.93 11.20
C GLY A 115 0.34 -14.20 10.89
N PHE A 116 1.21 -13.42 11.49
CA PHE A 116 2.57 -13.90 11.73
C PHE A 116 2.40 -15.08 12.68
N PRO A 117 2.76 -16.33 12.32
CA PRO A 117 2.75 -17.40 13.29
C PRO A 117 3.74 -17.03 14.39
N ALA A 118 3.23 -16.86 15.62
CA ALA A 118 4.05 -16.88 16.81
C ALA A 118 4.83 -18.19 16.80
N ARG A 119 6.16 -18.11 16.83
CA ARG A 119 7.03 -19.25 17.08
C ARG A 119 7.89 -18.97 18.30
#